data_AF-A0AAU9SHU6-F1
#
_entry.id   AF-A0AAU9SHU6-F1
#
_cell.length_a   1.000
_cell.length_b   1.000
_cell.length_c   1.000
_cell.angle_alpha   90.00
_cell.angle_beta   90.00
_cell.angle_gamma   90.00
#
_symmetry.space_group_name_H-M   'P 1'
#
loop_
_entity.id
_entity.type
_entity.pdbx_description
1 polymer ?
#
loop_
_entity_poly.entity_id
_entity_poly.type
_entity_poly.pdbx_seq_one_letter_code
_entity_poly.pdbx_strand_id
1 'polypeptide(L)' 'MRLSGFLHARMSELDNNLLSDVHWGDKDSSPVIISDCMAHWPAMTRWNDIDYLKRVAGFRTVPVENI' A
#
# COMPACT_ATOMS: atom_id res chain seq x y z
N MET A 1 8.14 -17.25 -6.93
CA MET A 1 9.38 -17.34 -6.11
C MET A 1 9.04 -16.80 -4.73
N ARG A 2 9.08 -17.63 -3.67
CA ARG A 2 8.64 -17.29 -2.31
C ARG A 2 9.76 -16.47 -1.63
N LEU A 3 9.60 -15.16 -1.56
CA LEU A 3 10.44 -14.33 -0.69
C LEU A 3 9.75 -14.28 0.67
N SER A 4 10.39 -14.89 1.68
CA SER A 4 10.13 -14.73 3.13
C SER A 4 8.73 -14.25 3.55
N GLY A 5 7.89 -15.17 4.03
CA GLY A 5 6.74 -14.86 4.91
C GLY A 5 5.48 -14.28 4.26
N PHE A 6 5.55 -13.73 3.05
CA PHE A 6 4.41 -13.07 2.40
C PHE A 6 4.08 -13.70 1.04
N LEU A 7 2.79 -13.80 0.74
CA LEU A 7 2.35 -14.11 -0.63
C LEU A 7 2.55 -12.85 -1.49
N HIS A 8 2.96 -13.01 -2.74
CA HIS A 8 3.12 -11.91 -3.68
C HIS A 8 2.18 -12.11 -4.85
N ALA A 9 1.34 -11.12 -5.13
CA ALA A 9 0.38 -11.14 -6.23
C ALA A 9 0.50 -9.84 -7.03
N ARG A 10 0.53 -9.93 -8.37
CA ARG A 10 0.41 -8.73 -9.22
C ARG A 10 -1.05 -8.43 -9.45
N MET A 11 -1.44 -7.15 -9.46
CA MET A 11 -2.83 -6.78 -9.76
C MET A 11 -3.32 -7.32 -11.12
N SER A 12 -2.42 -7.44 -12.11
CA SER A 12 -2.74 -8.02 -13.42
C SER A 12 -3.04 -9.52 -13.40
N GLU A 13 -2.65 -10.22 -12.34
CA GLU A 13 -2.83 -11.66 -12.16
C GLU A 13 -4.05 -11.98 -11.29
N LEU A 14 -4.72 -10.95 -10.77
CA LEU A 14 -5.92 -11.07 -9.95
C LEU A 14 -7.15 -10.91 -10.86
N ASP A 15 -8.13 -11.82 -10.73
CA ASP A 15 -9.42 -11.67 -11.41
C ASP A 15 -10.36 -10.73 -10.62
N ASN A 16 -11.54 -10.43 -11.18
CA ASN A 16 -12.52 -9.52 -10.56
C ASN A 16 -13.08 -10.02 -9.21
N ASN A 17 -12.70 -11.22 -8.75
CA ASN A 17 -13.09 -11.80 -7.48
C ASN A 17 -11.99 -11.70 -6.41
N LEU A 18 -11.17 -10.64 -6.47
CA LEU A 18 -10.16 -10.21 -5.48
C LEU A 18 -10.47 -10.57 -4.01
N LEU A 19 -11.74 -10.50 -3.61
CA LEU A 19 -12.22 -10.74 -2.25
C LEU A 19 -12.31 -12.23 -1.85
N SER A 20 -12.49 -13.15 -2.79
CA SER A 20 -12.46 -14.60 -2.49
C SER A 20 -11.04 -15.13 -2.37
N ASP A 21 -10.10 -14.55 -3.12
CA ASP A 21 -8.72 -15.03 -3.21
C ASP A 21 -7.84 -14.46 -2.08
N VAL A 22 -8.20 -13.27 -1.59
CA VAL A 22 -7.55 -12.59 -0.46
C VAL A 22 -8.44 -12.68 0.79
N HIS A 23 -8.91 -13.90 1.11
CA HIS A 23 -9.17 -14.39 2.47
C HIS A 23 -9.72 -13.37 3.50
N TRP A 24 -10.73 -12.56 3.16
CA TRP A 24 -11.33 -11.65 4.12
C TRP A 24 -12.36 -12.42 4.96
N GLY A 25 -11.89 -13.03 6.05
CA GLY A 25 -12.78 -13.63 7.07
C GLY A 25 -12.46 -15.05 7.50
N ASP A 26 -11.35 -15.63 7.05
CA ASP A 26 -10.97 -16.99 7.45
C ASP A 26 -9.74 -16.97 8.39
N LYS A 27 -9.67 -17.95 9.29
CA LYS A 27 -8.92 -17.88 10.56
C LYS A 27 -7.39 -17.86 10.36
N ASP A 28 -6.94 -18.13 9.14
CA ASP A 28 -5.54 -18.26 8.72
C ASP A 28 -5.18 -17.23 7.61
N SER A 29 -5.58 -15.97 7.78
CA SER A 29 -5.22 -14.88 6.87
C SER A 29 -3.70 -14.67 6.83
N SER A 30 -3.05 -15.08 5.74
CA SER A 30 -1.64 -14.76 5.48
C SER A 30 -1.54 -13.40 4.79
N PRO A 31 -0.64 -12.49 5.23
CA PRO A 31 -0.55 -11.20 4.58
C PRO A 31 0.02 -11.35 3.16
N VAL A 32 -0.52 -10.54 2.24
CA VAL A 32 -0.20 -10.56 0.81
C VAL A 32 0.33 -9.20 0.39
N ILE A 33 1.40 -9.19 -0.39
CA ILE A 33 1.90 -8.00 -1.07
C ILE A 33 1.26 -7.95 -2.46
N ILE A 34 0.43 -6.93 -2.68
CA ILE A 34 -0.11 -6.62 -4.01
C ILE A 34 0.83 -5.64 -4.69
N SER A 35 1.47 -6.05 -5.78
CA SER A 35 2.40 -5.21 -6.53
C SER A 35 1.72 -4.47 -7.69
N ASP A 36 2.40 -3.41 -8.15
CA ASP A 36 2.07 -2.56 -9.32
C ASP A 36 0.76 -1.75 -9.24
N CYS A 37 -0.13 -2.03 -8.28
CA CYS A 37 -1.42 -1.37 -8.17
C CYS A 37 -1.34 0.14 -7.87
N MET A 38 -0.34 0.57 -7.09
CA MET A 38 -0.14 1.97 -6.70
C MET A 38 0.86 2.71 -7.58
N ALA A 39 1.47 2.04 -8.58
CA ALA A 39 2.60 2.60 -9.35
C ALA A 39 2.25 3.91 -10.10
N HIS A 40 0.98 4.06 -10.49
CA HIS A 40 0.48 5.22 -11.22
C HIS A 40 -0.10 6.32 -10.31
N TRP A 41 -0.11 6.13 -8.99
CA TRP A 41 -0.65 7.13 -8.08
C TRP A 41 0.19 8.41 -8.12
N PRO A 42 -0.43 9.60 -8.18
CA PRO A 42 0.32 10.86 -8.14
C PRO A 42 1.21 11.00 -6.90
N ALA A 43 0.84 10.33 -5.80
CA ALA A 43 1.61 10.26 -4.57
C ALA A 43 3.03 9.72 -4.80
N MET A 44 3.20 8.74 -5.69
CA MET A 44 4.49 8.11 -5.99
C MET A 44 5.54 9.08 -6.54
N THR A 45 5.11 10.18 -7.15
CA THR A 45 6.01 11.23 -7.67
C THR A 45 5.95 12.51 -6.84
N ARG A 46 4.77 12.89 -6.32
CA ARG A 46 4.58 14.20 -5.67
C ARG A 46 4.99 14.22 -4.21
N TRP A 47 4.85 13.12 -3.48
CA TRP A 47 5.11 13.12 -2.03
C TRP A 47 6.60 12.99 -1.69
N ASN A 48 7.44 12.62 -2.66
CA ASN A 48 8.90 12.63 -2.51
C ASN A 48 9.47 14.06 -2.48
N ASP A 49 8.71 15.05 -2.95
CA ASP A 49 9.08 16.45 -2.88
C ASP A 49 8.65 17.02 -1.52
N ILE A 50 9.64 17.31 -0.66
CA ILE A 50 9.37 17.86 0.67
C ILE A 50 8.76 19.26 0.60
N ASP A 51 9.05 20.04 -0.44
CA ASP A 51 8.48 21.38 -0.61
C ASP A 51 7.01 21.29 -1.05
N TYR A 52 6.65 20.27 -1.84
CA TYR A 52 5.25 19.94 -2.09
C TYR A 52 4.50 19.65 -0.78
N LEU A 53 5.07 18.82 0.10
CA LEU A 53 4.44 18.48 1.38
C LEU A 53 4.34 19.69 2.33
N LYS A 54 5.40 20.49 2.46
CA LYS A 54 5.36 21.74 3.23
C LYS A 54 4.31 22.70 2.71
N ARG A 55 4.18 22.85 1.39
CA ARG A 55 3.17 23.72 0.77
C ARG A 55 1.75 23.26 1.07
N VAL A 56 1.45 21.97 0.98
CA VAL A 56 0.07 21.46 1.11
C VAL A 56 -0.33 21.16 2.57
N ALA A 57 0.63 20.83 3.44
CA ALA A 57 0.36 20.33 4.78
C ALA A 57 1.21 21.00 5.88
N GLY A 58 2.18 21.87 5.56
CA GLY A 58 3.14 22.41 6.55
C GLY A 58 2.53 23.27 7.65
N PHE A 59 1.32 23.81 7.44
CA PHE A 59 0.58 24.58 8.45
C PHE A 59 -0.50 23.75 9.18
N ARG A 60 -0.54 22.43 8.97
CA ARG A 60 -1.49 21.55 9.64
C ARG A 60 -0.89 21.02 10.94
N THR A 61 -1.67 21.01 12.01
CA THR A 61 -1.30 20.32 13.25
C THR A 61 -1.51 18.83 13.07
N VAL A 62 -0.48 18.03 13.39
CA VAL A 62 -0.52 16.57 13.36
C VAL A 62 0.05 16.01 14.67
N PRO A 63 -0.46 14.87 15.16
CA PRO A 63 0.15 14.18 16.29
C PRO A 63 1.56 13.68 15.90
N VAL A 64 2.51 13.78 16.83
CA VAL A 64 3.87 13.24 16.69
C VAL A 64 4.08 12.20 17.79
N GLU A 65 4.44 10.98 17.39
CA GLU A 65 4.81 9.94 18.35
C GLU A 65 6.21 10.23 18.91
N ASN A 66 6.35 10.17 20.24
CA ASN A 66 7.65 10.26 20.89
C ASN A 66 8.25 8.85 20.96
N ILE A 67 9.34 8.66 20.22
CA ILE A 67 10.10 7.41 20.13
C ILE A 67 11.14 7.33 21.25
#